data_AF-A0AA37NBN9-F1
#
_entry.id   AF-A0AA37NBN9-F1
#
_cell.length_a   1.000
_cell.length_b   1.000
_cell.length_c   1.000
_cell.angle_alpha   90.00
_cell.angle_beta   90.00
_cell.angle_gamma   90.00
#
_symmetry.space_group_name_H-M   'P 1'
#
loop_
_entity.id
_entity.type
_entity.pdbx_description
1 polymer ?
#
loop_
_entity_poly.entity_id
_entity_poly.type
_entity_poly.pdbx_seq_one_letter_code
_entity_poly.pdbx_strand_id
1 'polypeptide(L)'
;MGILLIRELNVDGCGDFADVLVQTDQPVTPEQMKELHHELTRLNNEQECPDTDDVVEEAVKNTLGETARCIGYALLEYGGSGHPCDEKSR
;
A
#
# COMPACT_ATOMS: atom_id res chain seq x y z
N MET A 1 -5.28 -17.64 -4.62
CA MET A 1 -4.10 -16.93 -4.12
C MET A 1 -3.88 -15.67 -4.95
N GLY A 2 -4.15 -14.51 -4.39
CA GLY A 2 -3.86 -13.19 -4.97
C GLY A 2 -2.80 -12.45 -4.17
N ILE A 3 -2.25 -11.38 -4.76
CA ILE A 3 -1.40 -10.41 -4.07
C ILE A 3 -2.07 -9.05 -4.22
N LEU A 4 -2.26 -8.35 -3.11
CA LEU A 4 -2.67 -6.96 -3.05
C LEU A 4 -1.47 -6.12 -2.61
N LEU A 5 -1.17 -5.06 -3.35
CA LEU A 5 -0.23 -4.02 -2.94
C LEU A 5 -1.03 -2.87 -2.32
N ILE A 6 -0.71 -2.52 -1.09
CA ILE A 6 -1.22 -1.33 -0.40
C ILE A 6 -0.08 -0.34 -0.31
N ARG A 7 -0.32 0.89 -0.79
CA ARG A 7 0.64 1.99 -0.72
C ARG A 7 0.06 3.10 0.12
N GLU A 8 0.74 3.43 1.21
CA GLU A 8 0.52 4.70 1.89
C GLU A 8 1.30 5.80 1.16
N LEU A 9 0.65 6.95 0.96
CA LEU A 9 1.26 8.13 0.34
C LEU A 9 1.37 9.23 1.38
N ASN A 10 2.42 10.05 1.25
CA ASN A 10 2.67 11.19 2.11
C ASN A 10 2.83 10.79 3.59
N VAL A 11 3.57 9.71 3.84
CA VAL A 11 3.93 9.24 5.17
C VAL A 11 4.55 10.41 5.95
N ASP A 12 4.03 10.65 7.16
CA ASP A 12 4.43 11.74 8.06
C ASP A 12 4.44 13.16 7.45
N GLY A 13 3.70 13.38 6.35
CA GLY A 13 3.70 14.66 5.65
C GLY A 13 5.01 14.99 4.91
N CYS A 14 5.91 14.02 4.78
CA CYS A 14 7.22 14.19 4.15
C CYS A 14 7.21 13.96 2.63
N GLY A 15 6.05 13.57 2.06
CA GLY A 15 5.93 13.20 0.65
C GLY A 15 6.50 11.82 0.30
N ASP A 16 6.92 11.04 1.30
CA ASP A 16 7.39 9.67 1.14
C ASP A 16 6.21 8.69 1.00
N PHE A 17 6.51 7.44 0.66
CA PHE A 17 5.53 6.36 0.57
C PHE A 17 6.03 5.10 1.27
N ALA A 18 5.08 4.30 1.73
CA ALA A 18 5.34 2.97 2.28
C ALA A 18 4.47 1.95 1.55
N ASP A 19 5.07 0.81 1.23
CA ASP A 19 4.45 -0.28 0.48
C ASP A 19 4.32 -1.50 1.37
N VAL A 20 3.13 -2.10 1.40
CA VAL A 20 2.85 -3.35 2.10
C VAL A 20 2.21 -4.34 1.13
N LEU A 21 2.78 -5.54 1.03
CA LEU A 21 2.16 -6.63 0.27
C LEU A 21 1.29 -7.49 1.17
N VAL A 22 0.10 -7.82 0.67
CA VAL A 22 -0.86 -8.68 1.32
C VAL A 22 -1.13 -9.88 0.42
N GLN A 23 -0.89 -11.08 0.95
CA GLN A 23 -1.28 -12.33 0.30
C GLN A 23 -2.72 -12.64 0.68
N THR A 24 -3.56 -12.94 -0.31
CA THR A 24 -4.96 -13.31 -0.10
C THR A 24 -5.26 -14.70 -0.66
N ASP A 25 -6.09 -15.48 0.02
CA ASP A 25 -6.49 -16.80 -0.46
C ASP A 25 -7.39 -16.68 -1.70
N GLN A 26 -8.26 -15.67 -1.71
CA GLN A 26 -9.20 -15.34 -2.78
C GLN A 26 -8.95 -13.92 -3.31
N PRO A 27 -9.35 -13.62 -4.56
CA PRO A 27 -9.32 -12.25 -5.05
C PRO A 27 -10.17 -11.34 -4.16
N VAL A 28 -9.64 -10.16 -3.83
CA VAL A 28 -10.38 -9.15 -3.05
C VAL A 28 -11.50 -8.59 -3.93
N THR A 29 -12.73 -8.58 -3.42
CA THR A 29 -13.86 -8.02 -4.17
C THR A 29 -13.84 -6.48 -4.14
N PRO A 30 -14.55 -5.80 -5.05
CA PRO A 30 -14.67 -4.34 -5.01
C PRO A 30 -15.23 -3.80 -3.68
N GLU A 31 -16.19 -4.50 -3.08
CA GLU A 31 -16.77 -4.14 -1.79
C GLU A 31 -15.75 -4.25 -0.67
N GLN A 32 -15.00 -5.35 -0.63
CA GLN A 32 -13.90 -5.55 0.32
C GLN A 32 -12.79 -4.51 0.14
N MET A 33 -12.45 -4.15 -1.11
CA MET A 33 -11.49 -3.07 -1.39
C MET A 33 -11.96 -1.73 -0.81
N LYS A 34 -13.27 -1.44 -0.90
CA LYS A 34 -13.85 -0.21 -0.37
C LYS A 34 -13.86 -0.20 1.16
N GLU A 35 -14.23 -1.31 1.78
CA GLU A 35 -14.21 -1.47 3.24
C GLU A 35 -12.79 -1.37 3.79
N LEU A 36 -11.83 -2.05 3.16
CA LEU A 36 -10.41 -1.98 3.50
C LEU A 36 -9.87 -0.56 3.38
N HIS A 37 -10.19 0.16 2.30
CA HIS A 37 -9.77 1.55 2.15
C HIS A 37 -10.37 2.46 3.25
N HIS A 38 -11.63 2.25 3.61
CA HIS A 38 -12.26 2.99 4.70
C HIS A 38 -11.53 2.74 6.02
N GLU A 39 -11.24 1.47 6.31
CA GLU A 39 -10.59 1.07 7.57
C GLU A 39 -9.15 1.58 7.66
N LEU A 40 -8.37 1.48 6.57
CA LEU A 40 -7.04 2.09 6.47
C LEU A 40 -7.07 3.58 6.78
N THR A 41 -8.03 4.30 6.19
CA THR A 41 -8.18 5.75 6.41
C THR A 41 -8.55 6.06 7.86
N ARG A 42 -9.44 5.25 8.45
CA ARG A 42 -9.89 5.42 9.84
C ARG A 42 -8.72 5.22 10.81
N LEU A 43 -8.01 4.10 10.69
CA LEU A 43 -6.87 3.76 11.54
C LEU A 43 -5.73 4.79 11.42
N ASN A 44 -5.41 5.23 10.19
CA ASN A 44 -4.35 6.22 9.99
C ASN A 44 -4.67 7.58 10.63
N ASN A 45 -5.94 7.96 10.72
CA ASN A 45 -6.34 9.24 11.33
C ASN A 45 -6.54 9.17 12.84
N GLU A 46 -6.83 7.99 13.39
CA GLU A 46 -7.09 7.81 14.82
C GLU A 46 -5.81 7.58 15.64
N GLN A 47 -4.77 7.03 15.01
CA GLN A 47 -3.51 6.73 15.69
C GLN A 47 -2.55 7.93 15.61
N GLU A 48 -1.79 8.17 16.68
CA GLU A 48 -0.76 9.22 16.71
C GLU A 48 0.54 8.67 16.11
N CYS A 49 0.90 9.14 14.91
CA CYS A 49 2.09 8.70 14.16
C CYS A 49 2.21 7.17 14.03
N PRO A 50 1.21 6.50 13.41
CA PRO A 50 1.25 5.05 13.29
C PRO A 50 2.30 4.57 12.28
N ASP A 51 2.86 3.40 12.54
CA ASP A 51 3.65 2.69 11.53
C ASP A 51 2.70 2.13 10.45
N THR A 52 3.05 2.32 9.17
CA THR A 52 2.22 1.86 8.04
C THR A 52 1.93 0.36 8.11
N ASP A 53 2.91 -0.45 8.51
CA ASP A 53 2.78 -1.91 8.61
C ASP A 53 1.69 -2.30 9.61
N ASP A 54 1.64 -1.62 10.77
CA ASP A 54 0.66 -1.88 11.83
C ASP A 54 -0.75 -1.50 11.38
N VAL A 55 -0.90 -0.34 10.74
CA VAL A 55 -2.19 0.12 10.19
C VAL A 55 -2.71 -0.86 9.14
N VAL A 56 -1.84 -1.31 8.25
CA VAL A 56 -2.21 -2.26 7.20
C VAL A 56 -2.55 -3.62 7.79
N GLU A 57 -1.76 -4.14 8.72
CA GLU A 57 -2.02 -5.43 9.36
C GLU A 57 -3.37 -5.42 10.09
N GLU A 58 -3.66 -4.37 10.85
CA GLU A 58 -4.94 -4.25 11.55
C GLU A 58 -6.11 -4.09 10.57
N ALA A 59 -5.99 -3.24 9.54
CA ALA A 59 -7.05 -3.05 8.55
C ALA A 59 -7.37 -4.34 7.78
N VAL A 60 -6.33 -5.09 7.38
CA VAL A 60 -6.48 -6.39 6.69
C VAL A 60 -7.17 -7.38 7.60
N LYS A 61 -6.76 -7.46 8.87
CA LYS A 61 -7.39 -8.35 9.85
C LYS A 61 -8.86 -7.99 10.08
N ASN A 62 -9.20 -6.71 10.17
CA ASN A 62 -10.57 -6.25 10.44
C ASN A 62 -11.52 -6.46 9.26
N THR A 63 -11.01 -6.45 8.02
CA THR A 63 -11.85 -6.48 6.80
C THR A 63 -11.78 -7.80 6.04
N LEU A 64 -10.59 -8.40 5.90
CA LEU A 64 -10.37 -9.64 5.16
C LEU A 64 -10.21 -10.86 6.08
N GLY A 65 -9.97 -10.64 7.38
CA GLY A 65 -9.84 -11.69 8.38
C GLY A 65 -8.67 -12.63 8.09
N GLU A 66 -8.81 -13.91 8.47
CA GLU A 66 -7.76 -14.93 8.32
C GLU A 66 -7.48 -15.34 6.87
N THR A 67 -8.26 -14.84 5.90
CA THR A 67 -8.07 -15.15 4.47
C THR A 67 -6.99 -14.29 3.80
N ALA A 68 -6.40 -13.37 4.55
CA ALA A 68 -5.35 -12.47 4.09
C ALA A 68 -4.27 -12.30 5.17
N ARG A 69 -3.03 -12.05 4.72
CA ARG A 69 -1.89 -11.78 5.62
C ARG A 69 -0.89 -10.86 4.97
N CYS A 70 -0.30 -9.96 5.75
CA CYS A 70 0.85 -9.17 5.33
C CYS A 70 2.05 -10.09 5.10
N ILE A 71 2.82 -9.80 4.04
CA ILE A 71 4.02 -10.55 3.66
C ILE A 71 5.15 -9.59 3.33
N GLY A 72 6.38 -9.99 3.66
CA GLY A 72 7.57 -9.27 3.23
C GLY A 72 7.82 -9.42 1.73
N TYR A 73 8.54 -8.45 1.16
CA TYR A 73 8.93 -8.48 -0.25
C TYR A 73 10.34 -7.90 -0.44
N ALA A 74 10.97 -8.32 -1.55
CA ALA A 74 12.19 -7.70 -2.03
C ALA A 74 11.85 -6.90 -3.29
N LEU A 75 12.12 -5.60 -3.27
CA LEU A 75 11.96 -4.74 -4.44
C LEU A 75 13.23 -4.80 -5.29
N LEU A 76 13.07 -5.12 -6.58
CA LEU A 76 14.11 -4.99 -7.58
C LEU A 76 13.63 -4.04 -8.67
N GLU A 77 14.20 -2.85 -8.71
CA GLU A 77 13.90 -1.84 -9.73
C GLU A 77 14.86 -1.99 -10.92
N TYR A 78 14.35 -1.78 -12.15
CA TYR A 78 15.17 -1.80 -13.36
C TYR A 78 14.67 -0.78 -14.38
N GLY A 79 15.57 0.13 -14.81
CA GLY A 79 15.30 1.15 -15.83
C GLY A 79 14.76 2.47 -15.27
N GLY A 80 15.67 3.40 -14.96
CA GLY A 80 15.37 4.76 -14.50
C GLY A 80 16.34 5.76 -15.10
N SER A 81 16.34 5.89 -16.42
CA SER A 81 16.94 7.06 -17.07
C SER A 81 15.82 8.03 -17.37
N GLY A 82 15.69 9.08 -16.55
CA GLY A 82 15.13 10.32 -17.04
C GLY A 82 15.96 10.70 -18.26
N HIS A 83 15.45 10.40 -19.46
CA HIS A 83 15.90 11.12 -20.63
C HIS A 83 15.34 12.52 -20.43
N PRO A 84 16.17 13.56 -20.23
CA PRO A 84 15.73 14.85 -20.72
C PRO A 84 15.49 14.59 -22.21
N CYS A 85 14.24 14.70 -22.65
CA CYS A 85 13.98 14.89 -24.06
C CYS A 85 14.80 16.14 -24.42
N ASP A 86 15.95 15.92 -25.02
CA ASP A 86 16.87 16.97 -25.45
C ASP A 86 16.06 18.05 -26.14
N GLU A 87 16.17 19.24 -25.57
CA GLU A 87 15.77 20.50 -26.13
C GLU A 87 16.56 20.68 -27.44
N LYS A 88 16.08 20.06 -28.53
CA LYS A 88 16.54 20.40 -29.88
C LYS A 88 15.93 21.74 -30.28
N SER A 89 16.58 22.78 -29.78
CA SER A 89 17.17 23.87 -30.56
C SER A 89 16.63 24.06 -31.98
N ARG A 90 16.05 25.26 -32.17
CA ARG A 90 15.71 26.00 -33.41
C ARG A 90 14.41 25.67 -34.14
#